data_AF-A0A9W4U587-F1
#
_entry.id   AF-A0A9W4U587-F1
#
_cell.length_a   1.000
_cell.length_b   1.000
_cell.length_c   1.000
_cell.angle_alpha   90.00
_cell.angle_beta   90.00
_cell.angle_gamma   90.00
#
_symmetry.space_group_name_H-M   'P 1'
#
loop_
_entity.id
_entity.type
_entity.pdbx_description
1 polymer ?
#
loop_
_entity_poly.entity_id
_entity_poly.type
_entity_poly.pdbx_seq_one_letter_code
_entity_poly.pdbx_strand_id
1 'polypeptide(L)'
;MPEQTSGTYNGSCHCGAVTYSLKLTFPPIHNPAAINSIRIYKCNCSTCQKMGFFHCRPINISDDFILKSPATIEELGDYRTFSKKQSWYFCKDCGVRVFGHGGKWEQTEVDVGEWSGKEKDGKTEKVWFSKPDGMRTRVVDGVEKQVPFHYLSVNAVTLDTACEGGVDLREWHEKGYVAYVENREKMGSGNARLEKPYPGGMF
;
A
#
# COMPACT_ATOMS: atom_id res chain seq x y z
N MET A 1 -7.25 -24.83 1.08
CA MET A 1 -7.05 -23.38 1.28
C MET A 1 -8.33 -22.69 0.84
N PRO A 2 -8.80 -21.63 1.54
CA PRO A 2 -9.94 -20.86 1.05
C PRO A 2 -9.66 -20.32 -0.35
N GLU A 3 -10.69 -20.29 -1.19
CA GLU A 3 -10.60 -19.75 -2.54
C GLU A 3 -10.24 -18.26 -2.49
N GLN A 4 -9.22 -17.86 -3.26
CA GLN A 4 -8.78 -16.47 -3.33
C GLN A 4 -9.52 -15.74 -4.45
N THR A 5 -10.04 -14.56 -4.14
CA THR A 5 -10.73 -13.68 -5.08
C THR A 5 -9.94 -12.38 -5.24
N SER A 6 -9.65 -12.03 -6.49
CA SER A 6 -9.03 -10.75 -6.85
C SER A 6 -10.09 -9.74 -7.25
N GLY A 7 -9.93 -8.50 -6.80
CA GLY A 7 -10.81 -7.39 -7.17
C GLY A 7 -10.05 -6.06 -7.25
N THR A 8 -10.64 -5.09 -7.94
CA THR A 8 -10.17 -3.71 -7.96
C THR A 8 -10.89 -2.89 -6.92
N TYR A 9 -10.12 -2.22 -6.07
CA TYR A 9 -10.59 -1.38 -4.99
C TYR A 9 -10.20 0.07 -5.30
N ASN A 10 -11.10 0.99 -5.01
CA ASN A 10 -10.84 2.42 -5.14
C ASN A 10 -10.49 2.99 -3.78
N GLY A 11 -9.74 4.09 -3.80
CA GLY A 11 -9.50 4.88 -2.61
C GLY A 11 -9.26 6.33 -2.95
N SER A 12 -9.49 7.18 -1.96
CA SER A 12 -9.41 8.62 -2.10
C SER A 12 -9.05 9.30 -0.79
N CYS A 13 -8.47 10.50 -0.89
CA CYS A 13 -8.47 11.40 0.25
C CYS A 13 -9.90 11.93 0.52
N HIS A 14 -10.11 12.54 1.68
CA HIS A 14 -11.45 12.99 2.08
C HIS A 14 -12.11 13.95 1.09
N CYS A 15 -11.36 14.89 0.50
CA CYS A 15 -11.90 15.85 -0.47
C CYS A 15 -11.95 15.32 -1.92
N GLY A 16 -11.46 14.11 -2.19
CA GLY A 16 -11.41 13.53 -3.54
C GLY A 16 -10.36 14.11 -4.48
N ALA A 17 -9.51 15.04 -4.04
CA ALA A 17 -8.43 15.61 -4.86
C ALA A 17 -7.28 14.62 -5.15
N VAL A 18 -7.18 13.56 -4.34
CA VAL A 18 -6.23 12.45 -4.54
C VAL A 18 -7.05 11.18 -4.64
N THR A 19 -6.96 10.48 -5.76
CA THR A 19 -7.70 9.25 -6.02
C THR A 19 -6.78 8.20 -6.65
N TYR A 20 -6.97 6.96 -6.25
CA TYR A 20 -6.19 5.83 -6.73
C TYR A 20 -7.07 4.59 -6.86
N SER A 21 -6.55 3.60 -7.55
CA SER A 21 -7.14 2.26 -7.62
C SER A 21 -6.05 1.23 -7.43
N LEU A 22 -6.38 0.11 -6.79
CA LEU A 22 -5.46 -1.00 -6.59
C LEU A 22 -6.16 -2.36 -6.68
N LYS A 23 -5.40 -3.39 -7.06
CA LYS A 23 -5.88 -4.77 -7.08
C LYS A 23 -5.48 -5.49 -5.80
N LEU A 24 -6.45 -6.11 -5.14
CA LEU A 24 -6.21 -6.89 -3.93
C LEU A 24 -6.80 -8.30 -4.11
N THR A 25 -6.08 -9.28 -3.58
CA THR A 25 -6.47 -10.70 -3.59
C THR A 25 -6.73 -11.15 -2.16
N PHE A 26 -7.98 -11.47 -1.84
CA PHE A 26 -8.42 -11.95 -0.53
C PHE A 26 -8.82 -13.43 -0.58
N PRO A 27 -8.68 -14.19 0.50
CA PRO A 27 -8.02 -13.80 1.74
C PRO A 27 -6.50 -13.72 1.57
N PRO A 28 -5.80 -12.86 2.34
CA PRO A 28 -4.34 -12.96 2.43
C PRO A 28 -3.94 -14.32 2.99
N ILE A 29 -2.76 -14.78 2.59
CA ILE A 29 -2.13 -15.95 3.21
C ILE A 29 -1.81 -15.58 4.66
N HIS A 30 -2.29 -16.38 5.63
CA HIS A 30 -2.00 -16.23 7.07
C HIS A 30 -0.55 -16.59 7.42
N ASN A 31 0.39 -15.97 6.73
CA ASN A 31 1.82 -16.02 7.00
C ASN A 31 2.41 -14.64 6.64
N PRO A 32 2.83 -13.82 7.62
CA PRO A 32 3.40 -12.50 7.35
C PRO A 32 4.64 -12.49 6.45
N ALA A 33 5.32 -13.64 6.29
CA ALA A 33 6.47 -13.80 5.39
C ALA A 33 6.08 -14.19 3.95
N ALA A 34 4.80 -14.46 3.67
CA ALA A 34 4.34 -14.81 2.32
C ALA A 34 4.59 -13.67 1.34
N ILE A 35 5.28 -13.97 0.24
CA ILE A 35 5.62 -13.01 -0.82
C ILE A 35 4.53 -12.89 -1.89
N ASN A 36 3.70 -13.93 -2.05
CA ASN A 36 2.62 -14.01 -3.04
C ASN A 36 1.25 -13.73 -2.40
N SER A 37 1.19 -12.77 -1.48
CA SER A 37 -0.02 -12.37 -0.77
C SER A 37 -0.04 -10.86 -0.58
N ILE A 38 -1.24 -10.27 -0.58
CA ILE A 38 -1.40 -8.90 -0.09
C ILE A 38 -0.90 -8.86 1.36
N ARG A 39 -0.36 -7.70 1.77
CA ARG A 39 0.11 -7.48 3.13
C ARG A 39 -0.71 -6.39 3.79
N ILE A 40 -1.42 -6.78 4.83
CA ILE A 40 -2.22 -5.89 5.66
C ILE A 40 -1.54 -5.85 7.03
N TYR A 41 -1.06 -4.68 7.46
CA TYR A 41 -0.31 -4.61 8.71
C TYR A 41 -0.33 -3.25 9.41
N LYS A 42 -0.05 -3.28 10.71
CA LYS A 42 0.22 -2.10 11.54
C LYS A 42 1.64 -2.17 12.11
N CYS A 43 2.32 -1.03 12.14
CA CYS A 43 3.73 -0.93 12.53
C CYS A 43 3.85 -0.06 13.79
N ASN A 44 4.68 -0.47 14.76
CA ASN A 44 4.88 0.25 16.02
C ASN A 44 5.96 1.36 15.97
N CYS A 45 6.57 1.64 14.80
CA CYS A 45 7.55 2.71 14.69
C CYS A 45 6.89 4.09 14.88
N SER A 46 7.68 5.08 15.30
CA SER A 46 7.17 6.43 15.60
C SER A 46 6.45 7.07 14.42
N THR A 47 6.94 6.89 13.20
CA THR A 47 6.31 7.40 11.97
C THR A 47 4.92 6.82 11.77
N CYS A 48 4.80 5.49 11.72
CA CYS A 48 3.52 4.82 11.45
C CYS A 48 2.49 5.09 12.56
N GLN A 49 2.92 5.09 13.82
CA GLN A 49 2.05 5.38 14.96
C GLN A 49 1.53 6.81 14.94
N LYS A 50 2.39 7.82 14.75
CA LYS A 50 1.97 9.23 14.71
C LYS A 50 1.11 9.57 13.49
N MET A 51 1.22 8.79 12.42
CA MET A 51 0.39 8.95 11.23
C MET A 51 -0.93 8.17 11.30
N GLY A 52 -1.10 7.28 12.27
CA GLY A 52 -2.21 6.32 12.27
C GLY A 52 -2.20 5.42 11.03
N PHE A 53 -1.01 5.10 10.49
CA PHE A 53 -0.89 4.46 9.17
C PHE A 53 -1.27 2.97 9.26
N PHE A 54 -2.35 2.60 8.57
CA PHE A 54 -2.80 1.23 8.44
C PHE A 54 -2.36 0.71 7.07
N HIS A 55 -1.29 -0.08 7.01
CA HIS A 55 -0.71 -0.51 5.75
C HIS A 55 -1.59 -1.54 5.04
N CYS A 56 -1.90 -1.29 3.77
CA CYS A 56 -2.33 -2.29 2.81
C CYS A 56 -1.42 -2.25 1.57
N ARG A 57 -0.88 -3.41 1.18
CA ARG A 57 0.05 -3.52 0.05
C ARG A 57 -0.43 -4.60 -0.92
N PRO A 58 -0.55 -4.29 -2.22
CA PRO A 58 -0.84 -5.31 -3.22
C PRO A 58 0.36 -6.25 -3.41
N ILE A 59 0.13 -7.34 -4.15
CA ILE A 59 1.16 -8.36 -4.45
C ILE A 59 2.19 -7.76 -5.40
N ASN A 60 1.75 -7.23 -6.54
CA ASN A 60 2.61 -6.61 -7.54
C ASN A 60 2.40 -5.09 -7.58
N ILE A 61 3.18 -4.36 -6.79
CA ILE A 61 3.08 -2.89 -6.68
C ILE A 61 3.34 -2.12 -7.99
N SER A 62 3.94 -2.74 -9.01
CA SER A 62 4.17 -2.10 -10.32
C SER A 62 2.92 -2.04 -11.20
N ASP A 63 2.03 -3.02 -11.04
CA ASP A 63 0.94 -3.30 -11.98
C ASP A 63 -0.44 -3.29 -11.28
N ASP A 64 -0.47 -3.55 -9.97
CA ASP A 64 -1.68 -3.62 -9.15
C ASP A 64 -2.02 -2.29 -8.49
N PHE A 65 -1.38 -1.18 -8.85
CA PHE A 65 -1.71 0.15 -8.34
C PHE A 65 -1.57 1.20 -9.42
N ILE A 66 -2.58 2.09 -9.48
CA ILE A 66 -2.55 3.32 -10.26
C ILE A 66 -3.00 4.50 -9.41
N LEU A 67 -2.28 5.60 -9.52
CA LEU A 67 -2.71 6.90 -8.99
C LEU A 67 -3.37 7.67 -10.14
N LYS A 68 -4.65 8.03 -9.96
CA LYS A 68 -5.47 8.67 -11.01
C LYS A 68 -5.47 10.19 -10.89
N SER A 69 -5.41 10.69 -9.66
CA SER A 69 -5.22 12.11 -9.37
C SER A 69 -4.28 12.26 -8.17
N PRO A 70 -3.45 13.32 -8.12
CA PRO A 70 -3.46 14.51 -8.97
C PRO A 70 -2.78 14.36 -10.35
N ALA A 71 -2.88 15.40 -11.18
CA ALA A 71 -2.32 15.43 -12.53
C ALA A 71 -0.79 15.48 -12.54
N THR A 72 -0.18 16.05 -11.50
CA THR A 72 1.27 16.11 -11.24
C THR A 72 1.59 15.61 -9.83
N ILE A 73 2.69 14.89 -9.65
CA ILE A 73 3.06 14.33 -8.34
C ILE A 73 3.36 15.42 -7.31
N GLU A 74 3.83 16.58 -7.77
CA GLU A 74 4.19 17.75 -6.96
C GLU A 74 2.98 18.37 -6.25
N GLU A 75 1.76 18.10 -6.71
CA GLU A 75 0.51 18.51 -6.05
C GLU A 75 0.29 17.73 -4.74
N LEU A 76 0.86 16.53 -4.60
CA LEU A 76 0.85 15.80 -3.34
C LEU A 76 1.78 16.46 -2.32
N GLY A 77 1.37 16.47 -1.06
CA GLY A 77 2.26 16.76 0.04
C GLY A 77 3.22 15.60 0.25
N ASP A 78 4.53 15.85 0.25
CA ASP A 78 5.56 14.81 0.48
C ASP A 78 6.21 15.01 1.85
N TYR A 79 5.98 14.07 2.77
CA TYR A 79 6.71 14.00 4.02
C TYR A 79 7.67 12.80 4.02
N ARG A 80 8.97 13.07 4.16
CA ARG A 80 10.02 12.05 4.14
C ARG A 80 10.64 11.87 5.52
N THR A 81 10.83 10.62 5.94
CA THR A 81 11.43 10.27 7.24
C THR A 81 12.76 9.54 7.08
N PHE A 82 13.57 9.53 8.14
CA PHE A 82 14.80 8.73 8.23
C PHE A 82 15.75 8.96 7.04
N SER A 83 16.04 7.92 6.25
CA SER A 83 16.92 7.99 5.07
C SER A 83 16.37 8.83 3.91
N LYS A 84 15.14 9.36 4.04
CA LYS A 84 14.44 10.16 3.04
C LYS A 84 14.23 9.45 1.69
N LYS A 85 14.30 8.10 1.71
CA LYS A 85 14.06 7.25 0.54
C LYS A 85 12.58 6.93 0.31
N GLN A 86 11.74 7.06 1.34
CA GLN A 86 10.29 6.90 1.23
C GLN A 86 9.58 8.23 1.45
N SER A 87 8.64 8.50 0.56
CA SER A 87 7.66 9.57 0.64
C SER A 87 6.38 9.07 1.29
N TRP A 88 5.89 9.77 2.31
CA TRP A 88 4.59 9.53 2.93
C TRP A 88 3.62 10.60 2.43
N TYR A 89 3.00 10.31 1.29
CA TYR A 89 2.18 11.27 0.56
C TYR A 89 0.86 11.57 1.27
N PHE A 90 0.49 12.84 1.25
CA PHE A 90 -0.76 13.34 1.81
C PHE A 90 -1.40 14.38 0.91
N CYS A 91 -2.72 14.51 0.99
CA CYS A 91 -3.45 15.57 0.31
C CYS A 91 -3.19 16.91 1.01
N LYS A 92 -2.73 17.93 0.28
CA LYS A 92 -2.46 19.26 0.85
C LYS A 92 -3.74 19.98 1.29
N ASP A 93 -4.88 19.64 0.69
CA ASP A 93 -6.15 20.33 0.95
C ASP A 93 -6.85 19.82 2.21
N CYS A 94 -6.86 18.49 2.43
CA CYS A 94 -7.54 17.89 3.58
C CYS A 94 -6.61 17.21 4.60
N GLY A 95 -5.29 17.18 4.36
CA GLY A 95 -4.30 16.60 5.27
C GLY A 95 -4.27 15.07 5.34
N VAL A 96 -5.18 14.38 4.65
CA VAL A 96 -5.28 12.91 4.67
C VAL A 96 -4.03 12.27 4.04
N ARG A 97 -3.43 11.32 4.77
CA ARG A 97 -2.29 10.51 4.31
C ARG A 97 -2.79 9.31 3.54
N VAL A 98 -2.46 9.25 2.25
CA VAL A 98 -3.08 8.31 1.30
C VAL A 98 -2.22 7.08 1.06
N PHE A 99 -0.90 7.27 0.84
CA PHE A 99 0.02 6.15 0.63
C PHE A 99 1.47 6.54 0.94
N GLY A 100 2.27 5.52 1.26
CA GLY A 100 3.73 5.60 1.28
C GLY A 100 4.31 5.04 -0.02
N HIS A 101 5.32 5.69 -0.58
CA HIS A 101 5.95 5.34 -1.85
C HIS A 101 7.48 5.46 -1.76
N GLY A 102 8.18 4.52 -2.39
CA GLY A 102 9.62 4.57 -2.64
C GLY A 102 9.90 3.91 -3.98
N GLY A 103 10.47 4.66 -4.91
CA GLY A 103 10.49 4.33 -6.33
C GLY A 103 10.37 5.61 -7.15
N LYS A 104 10.12 5.46 -8.45
CA LYS A 104 9.85 6.57 -9.36
C LYS A 104 8.43 6.47 -9.91
N TRP A 105 7.85 7.62 -10.23
CA TRP A 105 6.56 7.70 -10.89
C TRP A 105 6.72 7.70 -12.40
N GLU A 106 5.83 6.99 -13.08
CA GLU A 106 5.75 6.95 -14.54
C GLU A 106 4.30 7.20 -14.95
N GLN A 107 4.07 8.23 -15.76
CA GLN A 107 2.73 8.55 -16.25
C GLN A 107 2.45 7.80 -17.55
N THR A 108 1.26 7.23 -17.68
CA THR A 108 0.84 6.49 -18.88
C THR A 108 -0.65 6.71 -19.11
N GLU A 109 -1.07 6.73 -20.38
CA GLU A 109 -2.48 6.70 -20.76
C GLU A 109 -2.96 5.26 -20.84
N VAL A 110 -3.98 4.92 -20.04
CA VAL A 110 -4.54 3.56 -19.98
C VAL A 110 -6.06 3.62 -19.96
N ASP A 111 -6.71 2.59 -20.51
CA ASP A 111 -8.13 2.33 -20.28
C ASP A 111 -8.26 1.75 -18.87
N VAL A 112 -8.79 2.55 -17.94
CA VAL A 112 -8.92 2.17 -16.52
C VAL A 112 -9.97 1.06 -16.35
N GLY A 113 -10.97 1.01 -17.22
CA GLY A 113 -11.96 -0.07 -17.27
C GLY A 113 -11.28 -1.40 -17.56
N GLU A 114 -10.54 -1.47 -18.66
CA GLU A 114 -9.74 -2.64 -19.06
C GLU A 114 -8.73 -3.01 -17.97
N TRP A 115 -7.97 -2.04 -17.43
CA TRP A 115 -7.03 -2.29 -16.35
C TRP A 115 -7.71 -2.89 -15.11
N SER A 116 -8.93 -2.45 -14.78
CA SER A 116 -9.73 -2.97 -13.65
C SER A 116 -10.38 -4.33 -13.91
N GLY A 117 -10.20 -4.91 -15.10
CA GLY A 117 -10.81 -6.18 -15.51
C GLY A 117 -12.26 -6.05 -15.99
N LYS A 118 -12.72 -4.83 -16.29
CA LYS A 118 -14.01 -4.57 -16.95
C LYS A 118 -13.84 -4.60 -18.46
N GLU A 119 -14.96 -4.63 -19.19
CA GLU A 119 -14.93 -4.51 -20.65
C GLU A 119 -14.26 -3.21 -21.08
N LYS A 120 -13.50 -3.31 -22.17
CA LYS A 120 -12.79 -2.18 -22.79
C LYS A 120 -13.81 -1.17 -23.30
N ASP A 121 -13.78 0.05 -22.77
CA ASP A 121 -14.68 1.14 -23.19
C ASP A 121 -13.99 2.13 -24.15
N GLY A 122 -12.66 1.99 -24.31
CA GLY A 122 -11.84 2.80 -25.20
C GLY A 122 -11.51 4.19 -24.66
N LYS A 123 -11.94 4.52 -23.44
CA LYS A 123 -11.66 5.81 -22.78
C LYS A 123 -10.38 5.69 -21.97
N THR A 124 -9.35 6.37 -22.43
CA THR A 124 -8.06 6.40 -21.72
C THR A 124 -7.99 7.56 -20.73
N GLU A 125 -7.35 7.31 -19.60
CA GLU A 125 -7.02 8.32 -18.59
C GLU A 125 -5.51 8.33 -18.36
N LYS A 126 -4.95 9.51 -18.09
CA LYS A 126 -3.56 9.63 -17.63
C LYS A 126 -3.46 9.23 -16.18
N VAL A 127 -2.75 8.15 -15.90
CA VAL A 127 -2.53 7.64 -14.55
C VAL A 127 -1.05 7.49 -14.28
N TRP A 128 -0.67 7.45 -13.00
CA TRP A 128 0.69 7.20 -12.57
C TRP A 128 0.87 5.78 -12.07
N PHE A 129 1.86 5.10 -12.62
CA PHE A 129 2.37 3.83 -12.13
C PHE A 129 3.59 4.06 -11.23
N SER A 130 3.72 3.22 -10.21
CA SER A 130 4.92 3.17 -9.38
C SER A 130 5.92 2.19 -10.00
N LYS A 131 7.13 2.65 -10.31
CA LYS A 131 8.21 1.80 -10.84
C LYS A 131 9.39 1.73 -9.86
N PRO A 132 10.18 0.64 -9.87
CA PRO A 132 11.39 0.57 -9.09
C PRO A 132 12.36 1.72 -9.42
N ASP A 133 13.07 2.20 -8.41
CA ASP A 133 14.12 3.22 -8.58
C ASP A 133 15.39 2.80 -7.86
N GLY A 134 16.42 2.45 -8.64
CA GLY A 134 17.70 1.96 -8.15
C GLY A 134 17.61 0.58 -7.47
N MET A 135 18.72 0.22 -6.83
CA MET A 135 18.91 -1.05 -6.13
C MET A 135 19.14 -0.83 -4.64
N ARG A 136 18.83 -1.84 -3.83
CA ARG A 136 19.21 -1.92 -2.43
C ARG A 136 19.79 -3.29 -2.11
N THR A 137 20.74 -3.32 -1.19
CA THR A 137 21.19 -4.58 -0.59
C THR A 137 20.11 -5.10 0.36
N ARG A 138 19.76 -6.38 0.22
CA ARG A 138 18.93 -7.11 1.16
C ARG A 138 19.59 -8.45 1.45
N VAL A 139 19.66 -8.82 2.73
CA VAL A 139 20.06 -10.17 3.13
C VAL A 139 18.85 -11.08 2.92
N VAL A 140 19.00 -12.10 2.08
CA VAL A 140 18.01 -13.15 1.80
C VAL A 140 18.71 -14.47 2.03
N ASP A 141 18.22 -15.25 3.00
CA ASP A 141 18.81 -16.54 3.39
C ASP A 141 20.30 -16.44 3.77
N GLY A 142 20.66 -15.36 4.48
CA GLY A 142 22.05 -15.10 4.88
C GLY A 142 22.96 -14.57 3.76
N VAL A 143 22.46 -14.43 2.53
CA VAL A 143 23.21 -13.93 1.38
C VAL A 143 22.79 -12.50 1.05
N GLU A 144 23.77 -11.61 0.90
CA GLU A 144 23.52 -10.26 0.39
C GLU A 144 23.14 -10.30 -1.09
N LYS A 145 21.96 -9.78 -1.41
CA LYS A 145 21.45 -9.65 -2.78
C LYS A 145 21.12 -8.20 -3.09
N GLN A 146 21.45 -7.76 -4.29
CA GLN A 146 20.94 -6.51 -4.85
C GLN A 146 19.51 -6.76 -5.34
N VAL A 147 18.55 -6.06 -4.75
CA VAL A 147 17.13 -6.11 -5.14
C VAL A 147 16.63 -4.72 -5.49
N PRO A 148 15.70 -4.58 -6.44
CA PRO A 148 15.14 -3.29 -6.78
C PRO A 148 14.56 -2.59 -5.55
N PHE A 149 14.85 -1.29 -5.40
CA PHE A 149 14.21 -0.50 -4.37
C PHE A 149 12.84 -0.06 -4.86
N HIS A 150 11.82 -0.78 -4.38
CA HIS A 150 10.44 -0.50 -4.72
C HIS A 150 9.55 -0.72 -3.50
N TYR A 151 8.78 0.30 -3.16
CA TYR A 151 7.89 0.33 -2.02
C TYR A 151 6.63 1.10 -2.39
N LEU A 152 5.50 0.48 -2.09
CA LEU A 152 4.21 1.13 -2.11
C LEU A 152 3.34 0.48 -1.03
N SER A 153 2.61 1.31 -0.29
CA SER A 153 1.60 0.89 0.67
C SER A 153 0.53 1.97 0.74
N VAL A 154 -0.71 1.62 0.49
CA VAL A 154 -1.83 2.52 0.74
C VAL A 154 -2.17 2.52 2.22
N ASN A 155 -2.76 3.62 2.69
CA ASN A 155 -3.36 3.71 4.00
C ASN A 155 -4.77 3.12 3.90
N ALA A 156 -5.04 1.99 4.55
CA ALA A 156 -6.27 1.24 4.36
C ALA A 156 -7.53 2.05 4.71
N VAL A 157 -7.42 3.06 5.59
CA VAL A 157 -8.52 3.97 5.95
C VAL A 157 -8.92 4.94 4.83
N THR A 158 -8.15 5.01 3.74
CA THR A 158 -8.48 5.81 2.54
C THR A 158 -9.07 4.95 1.42
N LEU A 159 -9.31 3.67 1.66
CA LEU A 159 -10.07 2.82 0.74
C LEU A 159 -11.56 3.08 0.89
N ASP A 160 -12.28 3.08 -0.23
CA ASP A 160 -13.71 3.34 -0.23
C ASP A 160 -14.45 2.13 0.40
N THR A 161 -15.28 2.40 1.41
CA THR A 161 -15.97 1.38 2.21
C THR A 161 -17.42 1.15 1.79
N ALA A 162 -18.01 2.07 1.01
CA ALA A 162 -19.44 2.12 0.71
C ALA A 162 -19.83 1.62 -0.70
N CYS A 163 -18.86 1.19 -1.52
CA CYS A 163 -19.12 0.67 -2.85
C CYS A 163 -19.30 -0.85 -2.85
N GLU A 164 -20.00 -1.40 -3.86
CA GLU A 164 -20.06 -2.84 -4.09
C GLU A 164 -18.64 -3.36 -4.33
N GLY A 165 -18.17 -4.29 -3.49
CA GLY A 165 -16.76 -4.69 -3.45
C GLY A 165 -15.84 -3.75 -2.66
N GLY A 166 -16.38 -2.81 -1.88
CA GLY A 166 -15.64 -1.98 -0.92
C GLY A 166 -15.06 -2.79 0.23
N VAL A 167 -14.16 -2.16 1.00
CA VAL A 167 -13.48 -2.85 2.11
C VAL A 167 -14.17 -2.60 3.45
N ASP A 168 -14.43 -3.65 4.22
CA ASP A 168 -14.72 -3.52 5.66
C ASP A 168 -13.44 -3.82 6.46
N LEU A 169 -12.83 -2.77 7.01
CA LEU A 169 -11.59 -2.88 7.79
C LEU A 169 -11.78 -3.63 9.11
N ARG A 170 -12.99 -3.65 9.67
CA ARG A 170 -13.31 -4.44 10.86
C ARG A 170 -13.23 -5.92 10.54
N GLU A 171 -13.74 -6.35 9.38
CA GLU A 171 -13.62 -7.75 8.96
C GLU A 171 -12.17 -8.21 8.85
N TRP A 172 -11.26 -7.33 8.42
CA TRP A 172 -9.83 -7.68 8.34
C TRP A 172 -9.24 -7.99 9.72
N HIS A 173 -9.68 -7.27 10.75
CA HIS A 173 -9.28 -7.53 12.12
C HIS A 173 -9.93 -8.82 12.64
N GLU A 174 -11.25 -8.97 12.47
CA GLU A 174 -12.01 -10.16 12.94
C GLU A 174 -11.54 -11.46 12.28
N LYS A 175 -11.15 -11.43 11.00
CA LYS A 175 -10.61 -12.57 10.25
C LYS A 175 -9.10 -12.81 10.48
N GLY A 176 -8.46 -12.00 11.32
CA GLY A 176 -7.05 -12.14 11.68
C GLY A 176 -6.07 -11.87 10.52
N TYR A 177 -6.47 -11.03 9.55
CA TYR A 177 -5.64 -10.68 8.39
C TYR A 177 -4.54 -9.66 8.71
N VAL A 178 -4.71 -8.90 9.79
CA VAL A 178 -3.80 -7.82 10.17
C VAL A 178 -2.56 -8.40 10.87
N ALA A 179 -1.40 -8.23 10.24
CA ALA A 179 -0.11 -8.45 10.88
C ALA A 179 0.33 -7.22 11.68
N TYR A 180 1.14 -7.44 12.70
CA TYR A 180 1.75 -6.40 13.51
C TYR A 180 3.26 -6.49 13.38
N VAL A 181 3.91 -5.37 13.08
CA VAL A 181 5.33 -5.30 12.76
C VAL A 181 6.08 -4.51 13.82
N GLU A 182 7.15 -5.10 14.36
CA GLU A 182 8.12 -4.42 15.22
C GLU A 182 9.14 -3.65 14.35
N ASN A 183 9.21 -2.34 14.53
CA ASN A 183 10.23 -1.46 13.93
C ASN A 183 10.65 -0.34 14.90
N ARG A 184 10.29 -0.43 16.19
CA ARG A 184 10.64 0.55 17.22
C ARG A 184 11.98 0.21 17.85
N GLU A 185 12.15 -1.03 18.30
CA GLU A 185 13.39 -1.52 18.92
C GLU A 185 14.37 -2.08 17.89
N LYS A 186 13.92 -2.28 16.65
CA LYS A 186 14.76 -2.78 15.53
C LYS A 186 15.46 -4.10 15.89
N MET A 187 14.77 -4.97 16.63
CA MET A 187 15.25 -6.29 17.08
C MET A 187 15.35 -7.30 15.91
N GLY A 188 16.06 -6.92 14.84
CA GLY A 188 16.08 -7.60 13.56
C GLY A 188 14.98 -7.12 12.60
N SER A 189 15.26 -7.23 11.30
CA SER A 189 14.26 -7.00 10.26
C SER A 189 13.31 -8.19 10.13
N GLY A 190 11.99 -7.98 10.12
CA GLY A 190 11.03 -9.04 9.79
C GLY A 190 10.24 -9.63 10.96
N ASN A 191 10.19 -8.97 12.11
CA ASN A 191 9.36 -9.37 13.24
C ASN A 191 7.88 -8.98 13.00
N ALA A 192 7.25 -9.64 12.04
CA ALA A 192 5.82 -9.55 11.81
C ALA A 192 5.14 -10.73 12.49
N ARG A 193 4.07 -10.47 13.25
CA ARG A 193 3.23 -11.50 13.88
C ARG A 193 1.76 -11.23 13.64
N LEU A 194 0.94 -12.27 13.75
CA LEU A 194 -0.51 -12.12 13.73
C LEU A 194 -1.03 -11.88 15.15
N GLU A 195 -2.35 -11.65 15.26
CA GLU A 195 -3.13 -11.58 16.51
C GLU A 195 -2.96 -10.31 17.36
N LYS A 196 -1.73 -9.91 17.71
CA LYS A 196 -1.53 -8.79 18.67
C LYS A 196 -0.41 -7.78 18.31
N PRO A 197 -0.64 -6.47 18.52
CA PRO A 197 0.38 -5.43 18.39
C PRO A 197 1.61 -5.67 19.29
N TYR A 198 2.79 -5.25 18.85
CA TYR A 198 3.97 -5.12 19.71
C TYR A 198 3.79 -3.99 20.72
N PRO A 199 4.55 -3.94 21.83
CA PRO A 199 4.51 -2.82 22.77
C PRO A 199 4.63 -1.46 22.07
N GLY A 200 3.72 -0.54 22.40
CA GLY A 200 3.60 0.77 21.75
C GLY A 200 3.02 0.76 20.33
N GLY A 201 2.54 -0.39 19.85
CA GLY A 201 1.72 -0.51 18.65
C GLY A 201 0.23 -0.31 18.94
N MET A 202 -0.57 -0.30 17.88
CA MET A 202 -2.03 -0.13 17.94
C MET A 202 -2.73 -1.30 17.24
N PHE A 203 -3.89 -1.68 17.78
CA PHE A 203 -4.85 -2.54 17.10
C PHE A 203 -5.46 -1.84 15.89
#